data_AF-A0A7W6PSS6-F1
#
_entry.id   AF-A0A7W6PSS6-F1
#
_cell.length_a   1.000
_cell.length_b   1.000
_cell.length_c   1.000
_cell.angle_alpha   90.00
_cell.angle_beta   90.00
_cell.angle_gamma   90.00
#
_symmetry.space_group_name_H-M   'P 1'
#
loop_
_entity.id
_entity.type
_entity.pdbx_description
1 polymer ?
#
loop_
_entity_poly.entity_id
_entity_poly.type
_entity_poly.pdbx_seq_one_letter_code
_entity_poly.pdbx_strand_id
1 'polypeptide(L)' 'MTAQAQQAIHYQHPLRQRECVLKLWRDGQHSTFCIARELDLAEDEVCHIIRQAEDRQTASCREAR' A
#
# COMPACT_ATOMS: atom_id res chain seq x y z
N MET A 1 5.37 13.52 -40.23
CA MET A 1 4.19 12.67 -40.01
C MET A 1 4.21 12.21 -38.57
N THR A 2 3.38 12.83 -37.73
CA THR A 2 3.35 12.71 -36.28
C THR A 2 2.36 11.63 -35.85
N ALA A 3 2.87 10.53 -35.28
CA ALA A 3 2.13 9.54 -34.50
C ALA A 3 3.22 8.70 -33.81
N GLN A 4 3.21 8.44 -32.49
CA GLN A 4 2.12 7.77 -31.80
C GLN A 4 2.07 8.16 -30.31
N ALA A 5 0.86 8.51 -29.87
CA ALA A 5 0.24 8.28 -28.55
C ALA A 5 1.17 7.66 -27.47
N GLN A 6 1.62 8.39 -26.46
CA GLN A 6 0.85 8.79 -25.27
C GLN A 6 -0.25 7.79 -24.91
N GLN A 7 0.05 6.90 -23.95
CA GLN A 7 -0.82 6.44 -22.85
C GLN A 7 -0.23 5.18 -22.18
N ALA A 8 0.86 5.37 -21.42
CA ALA A 8 1.16 4.47 -20.31
C ALA A 8 0.32 4.94 -19.11
N ILE A 9 -1.01 4.82 -19.23
CA ILE A 9 -1.90 5.09 -18.10
C ILE A 9 -1.65 3.97 -17.10
N HIS A 10 -0.84 4.29 -16.09
CA HIS A 10 -1.07 3.92 -14.69
C HIS A 10 -1.87 2.63 -14.47
N TYR A 11 -1.33 1.50 -14.89
CA TYR A 11 -1.59 0.25 -14.17
C TYR A 11 -0.72 0.31 -12.93
N GLN A 12 -1.13 1.17 -11.99
CA GLN A 12 -0.57 1.21 -10.65
C GLN A 12 -0.78 -0.19 -10.09
N HIS A 13 0.24 -1.05 -10.18
CA HIS A 13 0.13 -2.41 -9.72
C HIS A 13 -0.27 -2.38 -8.23
N PRO A 14 -1.37 -3.05 -7.82
CA PRO A 14 -1.88 -3.00 -6.45
C PRO A 14 -0.83 -3.44 -5.42
N LEU A 15 0.13 -4.27 -5.85
CA LEU A 15 1.27 -4.70 -5.04
C LEU A 15 2.24 -3.56 -4.70
N ARG A 16 2.49 -2.64 -5.64
CA ARG A 16 3.38 -1.48 -5.42
C ARG A 16 2.77 -0.50 -4.41
N GLN A 17 1.45 -0.30 -4.47
CA GLN A 17 0.75 0.56 -3.51
C GLN A 17 0.84 -0.01 -2.09
N ARG A 18 0.56 -1.32 -1.95
CA ARG A 18 0.71 -2.03 -0.67
C ARG A 18 2.11 -1.89 -0.09
N GLU A 19 3.14 -2.07 -0.91
CA GLU A 19 4.53 -1.98 -0.45
C GLU A 19 4.90 -0.56 0.00
N CYS A 20 4.43 0.48 -0.71
CA CYS A 20 4.60 1.87 -0.31
C CYS A 20 3.88 2.19 1.01
N VAL A 21 2.61 1.78 1.15
CA VAL A 21 1.84 1.96 2.40
C VAL A 21 2.60 1.34 3.59
N LEU A 22 3.05 0.10 3.44
CA LEU A 22 3.75 -0.61 4.52
C LEU A 22 5.15 -0.07 4.81
N LYS A 23 5.80 0.55 3.83
CA LYS A 23 7.09 1.22 4.03
C LYS A 23 6.91 2.50 4.83
N LEU A 24 5.95 3.35 4.44
CA LEU A 24 5.64 4.60 5.13
C LEU A 24 5.11 4.35 6.55
N TRP A 25 4.27 3.33 6.72
CA TRP A 25 3.77 2.92 8.03
C TRP A 25 4.90 2.41 8.95
N ARG A 26 5.82 1.57 8.43
CA ARG A 26 6.97 1.08 9.21
C ARG A 26 8.00 2.15 9.56
N ASP A 27 8.10 3.20 8.73
CA ASP A 27 8.94 4.36 9.03
C ASP A 27 8.42 5.12 10.27
N GLY A 28 7.16 4.88 10.68
CA GLY A 28 6.58 5.40 11.92
C GLY A 28 6.25 6.88 11.89
N GLN A 29 6.54 7.58 10.79
CA GLN A 29 6.39 9.03 10.69
C GLN A 29 5.03 9.47 10.11
N HIS A 30 4.28 8.59 9.45
CA HIS A 30 3.06 8.97 8.71
C HIS A 30 1.81 8.28 9.29
N SER A 31 0.83 9.07 9.75
CA SER A 31 -0.52 8.59 10.11
C SER A 31 -1.23 8.02 8.87
N THR A 32 -2.22 7.14 9.07
CA THR A 32 -3.03 6.54 7.98
C THR A 32 -3.60 7.60 7.02
N PHE A 33 -4.09 8.72 7.57
CA PHE A 33 -4.56 9.88 6.80
C PHE A 33 -3.47 10.48 5.90
N CYS A 34 -2.25 10.65 6.41
CA CYS A 34 -1.14 11.21 5.64
C CYS A 34 -0.72 10.28 4.51
N ILE A 35 -0.65 8.97 4.79
CA ILE A 35 -0.32 7.94 3.80
C ILE A 35 -1.40 7.88 2.70
N ALA A 36 -2.67 7.93 3.09
CA ALA A 36 -3.81 7.94 2.17
C ALA A 36 -3.73 9.14 1.22
N ARG A 37 -3.46 10.34 1.77
CA ARG A 37 -3.34 11.56 0.98
C ARG A 37 -2.10 11.59 0.07
N GLU A 38 -0.99 11.01 0.52
CA GLU A 38 0.26 10.95 -0.25
C GLU A 38 0.19 9.94 -1.42
N LEU A 39 -0.57 8.86 -1.24
CA LEU A 39 -0.70 7.80 -2.24
C LEU A 39 -1.98 7.89 -3.09
N ASP A 40 -2.80 8.93 -2.88
CA ASP A 40 -4.12 9.10 -3.50
C ASP A 40 -4.99 7.84 -3.31
N LEU A 41 -5.01 7.32 -2.08
CA LEU A 41 -5.74 6.14 -1.68
C LEU A 41 -6.86 6.52 -0.70
N ALA A 42 -7.90 5.70 -0.65
CA ALA A 42 -8.88 5.78 0.42
C ALA A 42 -8.21 5.39 1.76
N GLU A 43 -8.52 6.11 2.84
CA GLU A 43 -8.06 5.72 4.18
C GLU A 43 -8.48 4.31 4.56
N ASP A 44 -9.65 3.86 4.11
CA ASP A 44 -10.15 2.50 4.34
C ASP A 44 -9.22 1.45 3.71
N GLU A 45 -8.76 1.68 2.47
CA GLU A 45 -7.79 0.82 1.77
C GLU A 45 -6.45 0.78 2.51
N VAL A 46 -5.95 1.93 2.97
CA VAL A 46 -4.71 2.02 3.75
C VAL A 46 -4.85 1.25 5.07
N CYS A 47 -5.98 1.41 5.78
CA CYS A 47 -6.28 0.69 7.00
C CYS A 47 -6.35 -0.83 6.76
N HIS A 48 -7.01 -1.24 5.67
CA HIS A 48 -7.12 -2.64 5.28
C HIS A 48 -5.74 -3.27 5.01
N ILE A 49 -4.86 -2.55 4.29
CA ILE A 49 -3.50 -2.98 3.98
C ILE A 49 -2.66 -3.18 5.25
N ILE A 50 -2.71 -2.22 6.18
CA ILE A 50 -1.97 -2.27 7.44
C ILE A 50 -2.48 -3.45 8.29
N ARG A 51 -3.80 -3.57 8.46
CA ARG A 51 -4.41 -4.68 9.23
C ARG A 51 -4.05 -6.05 8.66
N GLN A 52 -4.07 -6.22 7.33
CA GLN A 52 -3.62 -7.47 6.70
C GLN A 52 -2.14 -7.77 6.94
N ALA A 53 -1.29 -6.76 7.08
CA ALA A 53 0.14 -6.95 7.35
C ALA A 53 0.42 -7.27 8.82
N GLU A 54 -0.35 -6.71 9.75
CA GLU A 54 -0.29 -7.07 11.17
C GLU A 54 -0.84 -8.49 11.43
N ASP A 55 -1.94 -8.86 10.78
CA ASP A 55 -2.54 -10.19 10.87
C ASP A 55 -1.57 -11.28 10.38
N ARG A 56 -0.89 -11.05 9.25
CA ARG A 56 0.16 -11.96 8.75
C ARG A 56 1.35 -12.12 9.68
N GLN A 57 1.77 -11.06 10.39
CA GLN A 57 2.84 -11.16 11.39
C GLN A 57 2.40 -11.96 12.61
N THR A 58 1.12 -11.85 12.99
CA THR A 58 0.56 -12.52 14.17
C THR A 58 0.26 -14.00 13.91
N ALA A 59 -0.18 -14.34 12.69
CA ALA A 59 -0.45 -15.72 12.28
C ALA A 59 0.82 -16.60 12.32
N SER A 60 2.01 -16.03 12.12
CA SER A 60 3.28 -16.75 12.16
C SER A 60 3.63 -17.34 13.52
N CYS A 61 3.00 -16.91 14.62
CA CYS A 61 3.29 -17.42 15.97
C CYS A 61 2.40 -18.58 16.42
N ARG A 62 1.44 -19.03 15.59
CA ARG A 62 0.46 -20.07 16.00
C ARG A 62 0.86 -21.51 15.64
N GLU A 63 1.90 -21.70 14.82
CA GLU A 63 2.36 -23.03 14.36
C GLU A 63 3.66 -23.52 15.03
N ALA A 64 3.92 -23.09 16.27
CA ALA A 64 5.04 -23.59 17.08
C ALA A 64 4.56 -24.14 18.45
N ARG A 65 3.45 -24.89 18.47
CA ARG A 65 3.03 -25.65 19.64
C ARG A 65 2.89 -27.14 19.30
#